data_AF-A0A2A2EY93-F1
#
_entry.id   AF-A0A2A2EY93-F1
#
_cell.length_a   1.000
_cell.length_b   1.000
_cell.length_c   1.000
_cell.angle_alpha   90.00
_cell.angle_beta   90.00
_cell.angle_gamma   90.00
#
_symmetry.space_group_name_H-M   'P 1'
#
loop_
_entity.id
_entity.type
_entity.pdbx_description
1 polymer ?
#
loop_
_entity_poly.entity_id
_entity_poly.type
_entity_poly.pdbx_seq_one_letter_code
_entity_poly.pdbx_strand_id
1 'polypeptide(L)'
;MSRISDYIQGTRTVRELQLSAPEVMKDMIYDLGYPMNPPLERAVACILDERRFPDFRAAEVLLPAMMKTFAFSTQKLDKSSLKGLESVCNNCRMVGHCWRAMRDHAGAEVCRDFCPNVQAFTVIANNE
;
A
#
# COMPACT_ATOMS: atom_id res chain seq x y z
N MET A 1 17.84 -12.06 19.86
CA MET A 1 18.23 -12.94 18.72
C MET A 1 17.09 -13.24 17.75
N SER A 2 15.81 -12.99 18.06
CA SER A 2 14.68 -13.31 17.15
C SER A 2 14.57 -12.44 15.90
N ARG A 3 14.86 -11.13 15.98
CA ARG A 3 14.64 -10.17 14.88
C ARG A 3 15.34 -10.52 13.55
N ILE A 4 16.58 -11.02 13.60
CA ILE A 4 17.33 -11.39 12.39
C ILE A 4 16.77 -12.69 11.79
N SER A 5 16.44 -13.66 12.64
CA SER A 5 15.82 -14.93 12.20
C SER A 5 14.47 -14.68 11.53
N ASP A 6 13.63 -13.83 12.13
CA ASP A 6 12.35 -13.44 11.56
C ASP A 6 12.50 -12.75 10.21
N TYR A 7 13.48 -11.84 10.10
CA TYR A 7 13.77 -11.18 8.83
C TYR A 7 14.15 -12.18 7.74
N ILE A 8 15.11 -13.08 8.03
CA ILE A 8 15.56 -14.12 7.09
C ILE A 8 14.38 -15.01 6.69
N GLN A 9 13.55 -15.43 7.64
CA GLN A 9 12.39 -16.28 7.39
C GLN A 9 11.38 -15.59 6.47
N GLY A 10 10.99 -14.35 6.77
CA GLY A 10 10.06 -13.59 5.93
C GLY A 10 10.56 -13.42 4.50
N THR A 11 11.83 -13.03 4.34
CA THR A 11 12.43 -12.86 3.00
C THR A 11 12.49 -14.17 2.20
N ARG A 12 12.78 -15.30 2.86
CA ARG A 12 12.76 -16.62 2.21
C ARG A 12 11.36 -16.99 1.75
N THR A 13 10.36 -16.88 2.64
CA THR A 13 8.97 -17.21 2.31
C THR A 13 8.43 -16.36 1.17
N VAL A 14 8.70 -15.05 1.15
CA VAL A 14 8.32 -14.18 0.01
C VAL A 14 8.94 -14.66 -1.29
N ARG A 15 10.23 -15.00 -1.29
CA ARG A 15 10.92 -15.47 -2.50
C ARG A 15 10.35 -16.80 -2.98
N GLU A 16 10.05 -17.73 -2.08
CA GLU A 16 9.42 -19.01 -2.41
C GLU A 16 8.02 -18.80 -3.00
N LEU A 17 7.20 -17.93 -2.40
CA LEU A 17 5.87 -17.58 -2.94
C LEU A 17 5.95 -16.95 -4.33
N GLN A 18 6.88 -16.03 -4.55
CA GLN A 18 7.08 -15.42 -5.88
C GLN A 18 7.45 -16.44 -6.96
N LEU A 19 8.18 -17.50 -6.60
CA LEU A 19 8.62 -18.53 -7.55
C LEU A 19 7.58 -19.64 -7.76
N SER A 20 6.93 -20.08 -6.69
CA SER A 20 6.11 -21.30 -6.69
C SER A 20 4.61 -21.02 -6.65
N ALA A 21 4.18 -19.83 -6.23
CA ALA A 21 2.77 -19.46 -6.09
C ALA A 21 2.54 -17.95 -6.33
N PRO A 22 2.87 -17.40 -7.51
CA PRO A 22 2.78 -15.96 -7.78
C PRO A 22 1.35 -15.41 -7.65
N GLU A 23 0.33 -16.21 -8.00
CA GLU A 23 -1.07 -15.79 -7.82
C GLU A 23 -1.46 -15.68 -6.34
N VAL A 24 -0.98 -16.60 -5.49
CA VAL A 24 -1.20 -16.50 -4.03
C VAL A 24 -0.52 -15.25 -3.47
N MET A 25 0.70 -14.96 -3.93
CA MET A 25 1.42 -13.74 -3.55
C MET A 25 0.66 -12.48 -3.97
N LYS A 26 0.05 -12.50 -5.16
CA LYS A 26 -0.78 -11.41 -5.66
C LYS A 26 -2.03 -11.23 -4.79
N ASP A 27 -2.78 -12.29 -4.51
CA ASP A 27 -3.97 -12.25 -3.66
C ASP A 27 -3.64 -11.68 -2.27
N MET A 28 -2.52 -12.14 -1.68
CA MET A 28 -2.01 -11.62 -0.42
C MET A 28 -1.74 -10.11 -0.44
N ILE A 29 -1.11 -9.60 -1.50
CA ILE A 29 -0.79 -8.18 -1.61
C ILE A 29 -2.05 -7.34 -1.87
N TYR A 30 -2.96 -7.85 -2.69
CA TYR A 30 -4.14 -7.13 -3.16
C TYR A 30 -5.30 -7.13 -2.16
N ASP A 31 -5.35 -8.10 -1.26
CA ASP A 31 -6.30 -8.13 -0.14
C ASP A 31 -5.62 -7.63 1.15
N LEU A 32 -5.94 -6.39 1.53
CA LEU A 32 -5.47 -5.79 2.79
C LEU A 32 -5.95 -6.55 4.04
N GLY A 33 -7.00 -7.36 3.93
CA GLY A 33 -7.49 -8.21 5.01
C GLY A 33 -6.82 -9.59 5.08
N TYR A 34 -5.98 -9.94 4.11
CA TYR A 34 -5.41 -11.28 4.03
C TYR A 34 -4.55 -11.59 5.27
N PRO A 35 -4.80 -12.72 5.98
CA PRO A 35 -4.07 -13.04 7.20
C PRO A 35 -2.60 -13.37 6.90
N MET A 36 -1.69 -12.67 7.59
CA MET A 36 -0.25 -12.90 7.46
C MET A 36 0.42 -12.93 8.81
N ASN A 37 1.46 -13.75 8.95
CA ASN A 37 2.33 -13.65 10.11
C ASN A 37 3.21 -12.39 9.99
N PRO A 38 3.65 -11.80 11.13
CA PRO A 38 4.41 -10.54 11.11
C PRO A 38 5.74 -10.59 10.32
N PRO A 39 6.53 -11.68 10.33
CA PRO A 39 7.71 -11.79 9.48
C PRO A 39 7.41 -11.65 7.98
N LEU A 40 6.37 -12.33 7.50
CA LEU A 40 5.95 -12.31 6.11
C LEU A 40 5.43 -10.93 5.70
N GLU A 41 4.56 -10.32 6.52
CA GLU A 41 4.04 -8.98 6.26
C GLU A 41 5.15 -7.93 6.12
N ARG A 42 6.15 -7.96 7.00
CA ARG A 42 7.31 -7.05 6.90
C ARG A 42 8.09 -7.27 5.61
N ALA A 43 8.32 -8.53 5.22
CA ALA A 43 9.02 -8.85 4.00
C ALA A 43 8.23 -8.41 2.75
N VAL A 44 6.90 -8.55 2.76
CA VAL A 44 6.02 -8.02 1.71
C VAL A 44 6.16 -6.50 1.62
N ALA A 45 6.01 -5.78 2.73
CA ALA A 45 6.19 -4.33 2.75
C ALA A 45 7.56 -3.91 2.18
N CYS A 46 8.64 -4.58 2.58
CA CYS A 46 9.98 -4.30 2.04
C CYS A 46 10.07 -4.50 0.52
N ILE A 47 9.56 -5.61 -0.03
CA ILE A 47 9.64 -5.81 -1.50
C ILE A 47 8.78 -4.81 -2.27
N LEU A 48 7.71 -4.29 -1.67
CA LEU A 48 6.88 -3.25 -2.28
C LEU A 48 7.63 -1.92 -2.34
N ASP A 49 8.27 -1.49 -1.24
CA ASP A 49 9.12 -0.29 -1.20
C ASP A 49 10.30 -0.41 -2.19
N GLU A 50 10.91 -1.60 -2.28
CA GLU A 50 11.99 -1.92 -3.22
C GLU A 50 11.51 -2.11 -4.68
N ARG A 51 10.20 -2.05 -4.94
CA ARG A 51 9.56 -2.31 -6.25
C ARG A 51 9.94 -3.65 -6.87
N ARG A 52 10.15 -4.66 -6.03
CA ARG A 52 10.47 -6.04 -6.45
C ARG A 52 9.24 -6.90 -6.71
N PHE A 53 8.08 -6.26 -6.84
CA PHE A 53 6.84 -6.83 -7.33
C PHE A 53 6.28 -5.90 -8.43
N PRO A 54 6.76 -6.01 -9.67
CA PRO A 54 6.52 -5.01 -10.72
C PRO A 54 5.05 -4.89 -11.16
N ASP A 55 4.27 -5.95 -10.97
CA ASP A 55 2.86 -5.99 -11.35
C ASP A 55 1.94 -5.33 -10.32
N PHE A 56 2.46 -4.92 -9.16
CA PHE A 56 1.65 -4.27 -8.13
C PHE A 56 1.29 -2.85 -8.54
N ARG A 57 -0.02 -2.62 -8.73
CA ARG A 57 -0.59 -1.29 -8.96
C ARG A 57 -1.14 -0.76 -7.65
N ALA A 58 -0.32 0.02 -6.94
CA ALA A 58 -0.69 0.63 -5.66
C ALA A 58 -2.04 1.37 -5.72
N ALA A 59 -2.33 2.04 -6.83
CA ALA A 59 -3.58 2.78 -7.00
C ALA A 59 -4.83 1.90 -7.04
N GLU A 60 -4.73 0.61 -7.37
CA GLU A 60 -5.88 -0.30 -7.38
C GLU A 60 -6.33 -0.69 -5.96
N VAL A 61 -5.40 -0.67 -4.99
CA VAL A 61 -5.63 -1.19 -3.63
C VAL A 61 -5.52 -0.08 -2.59
N LEU A 62 -4.41 0.67 -2.62
CA LEU A 62 -4.07 1.63 -1.57
C LEU A 62 -4.77 2.97 -1.77
N LEU A 63 -4.96 3.43 -3.01
CA LEU A 63 -5.62 4.72 -3.23
C LEU A 63 -7.08 4.74 -2.74
N PRO A 64 -7.92 3.72 -3.03
CA PRO A 64 -9.28 3.66 -2.49
C PRO A 64 -9.30 3.55 -0.96
N ALA A 65 -8.40 2.74 -0.38
CA ALA A 65 -8.26 2.62 1.08
C ALA A 65 -7.89 3.96 1.73
N MET A 66 -6.92 4.66 1.15
CA MET A 66 -6.50 6.00 1.57
C MET A 66 -7.63 7.02 1.44
N MET A 67 -8.36 7.05 0.33
CA MET A 67 -9.51 7.96 0.16
C MET A 67 -10.57 7.71 1.23
N LYS A 68 -10.87 6.44 1.54
CA LYS A 68 -11.78 6.07 2.63
C LYS A 68 -11.28 6.55 3.99
N THR A 69 -10.00 6.38 4.29
CA THR A 69 -9.37 6.86 5.53
C THR A 69 -9.51 8.38 5.71
N PHE A 70 -9.51 9.14 4.62
CA PHE A 70 -9.67 10.60 4.62
C PHE A 70 -11.12 11.06 4.41
N ALA A 71 -12.10 10.15 4.41
CA ALA A 71 -13.50 10.43 4.06
C ALA A 71 -13.66 11.20 2.72
N PHE A 72 -12.74 10.96 1.79
CA PHE A 72 -12.65 11.67 0.52
C PHE A 72 -13.57 11.02 -0.53
N SER A 73 -14.42 11.82 -1.17
CA SER A 73 -15.35 11.36 -2.21
C SER A 73 -14.79 11.57 -3.61
N THR A 74 -14.76 10.51 -4.42
CA THR A 74 -14.34 10.55 -5.83
C THR A 74 -15.40 11.15 -6.76
N GLN A 75 -16.65 11.33 -6.31
CA GLN A 75 -17.73 11.84 -7.17
C GLN A 75 -17.45 13.25 -7.72
N LYS A 76 -16.62 14.03 -7.03
CA LYS A 76 -16.20 15.38 -7.43
C LYS A 76 -14.88 15.40 -8.22
N LEU A 77 -14.19 14.27 -8.36
CA LEU A 77 -12.96 14.20 -9.13
C LEU A 77 -13.28 14.05 -10.62
N ASP A 78 -12.76 14.97 -11.43
CA ASP A 78 -12.67 14.73 -12.86
C ASP A 78 -11.67 13.59 -13.17
N LYS A 79 -11.76 13.03 -14.38
CA LYS A 79 -10.92 11.90 -14.81
C LYS A 79 -9.42 12.24 -14.83
N SER A 80 -9.05 13.50 -15.09
CA SER A 80 -7.65 13.94 -15.12
C SER A 80 -7.08 13.99 -13.70
N SER A 81 -7.84 14.55 -12.77
CA SER A 81 -7.50 14.62 -11.35
C SER A 81 -7.34 13.22 -10.76
N LEU A 82 -8.26 12.29 -11.08
CA LEU A 82 -8.13 10.89 -10.66
C LEU A 82 -6.85 10.23 -11.21
N LYS A 83 -6.56 10.37 -12.51
CA LYS A 83 -5.33 9.85 -13.12
C LYS A 83 -4.07 10.43 -12.49
N GLY A 84 -4.11 11.71 -12.07
CA GLY A 84 -3.04 12.34 -11.32
C GLY A 84 -2.77 11.62 -10.00
N LEU A 85 -3.82 11.36 -9.20
CA LEU A 85 -3.72 10.64 -7.93
C LEU A 85 -3.22 9.20 -8.11
N GLU A 86 -3.73 8.50 -9.12
CA GLU A 86 -3.30 7.14 -9.45
C GLU A 86 -1.82 7.11 -9.85
N SER A 87 -1.38 8.06 -10.67
CA SER A 87 0.02 8.18 -11.08
C SER A 87 0.94 8.43 -9.90
N VAL A 88 0.59 9.35 -9.00
CA VAL A 88 1.35 9.61 -7.77
C VAL A 88 1.39 8.37 -6.88
N CYS A 89 0.27 7.66 -6.72
CA CYS A 89 0.18 6.46 -5.89
C CYS A 89 1.05 5.32 -6.45
N ASN A 90 0.92 5.02 -7.74
CA ASN A 90 1.69 3.96 -8.42
C ASN A 90 3.20 4.25 -8.46
N ASN A 91 3.61 5.51 -8.33
CA ASN A 91 5.02 5.92 -8.30
C ASN A 91 5.53 6.26 -6.90
N CYS A 92 4.75 6.01 -5.84
CA CYS A 92 5.18 6.28 -4.47
C CYS A 92 6.36 5.38 -4.08
N ARG A 93 7.34 5.93 -3.34
CA ARG A 93 8.48 5.17 -2.79
C ARG A 93 8.21 4.58 -1.41
N MET A 94 7.13 5.02 -0.76
CA MET A 94 6.70 4.58 0.57
C MET A 94 5.51 3.61 0.47
N VAL A 95 5.42 2.88 -0.63
CA VAL A 95 4.24 2.08 -0.98
C VAL A 95 4.07 0.88 -0.04
N GLY A 96 5.16 0.24 0.37
CA GLY A 96 5.15 -0.82 1.37
C GLY A 96 4.78 -0.31 2.77
N HIS A 97 5.28 0.88 3.13
CA HIS A 97 4.85 1.55 4.36
C HIS A 97 3.35 1.87 4.36
N CYS A 98 2.84 2.45 3.27
CA CYS A 98 1.42 2.73 3.07
C CYS A 98 0.58 1.45 3.11
N TRP A 99 1.02 0.39 2.43
CA TRP A 99 0.35 -0.91 2.42
C TRP A 99 0.19 -1.46 3.83
N ARG A 100 1.24 -1.41 4.64
CA ARG A 100 1.17 -1.85 6.04
C ARG A 100 0.26 -0.98 6.89
N ALA A 101 0.35 0.34 6.76
CA ALA A 101 -0.54 1.26 7.46
C ALA A 101 -2.02 1.00 7.13
N MET A 102 -2.34 0.69 5.87
CA MET A 102 -3.72 0.37 5.46
C MET A 102 -4.20 -0.99 6.00
N ARG A 103 -3.32 -1.99 6.08
CA ARG A 103 -3.61 -3.27 6.75
C ARG A 103 -3.88 -3.11 8.24
N ASP A 104 -3.11 -2.24 8.89
CA ASP A 104 -3.24 -1.92 10.32
C ASP A 104 -4.41 -0.95 10.62
N HIS A 105 -5.20 -0.59 9.60
CA HIS A 105 -6.29 0.39 9.70
C HIS A 105 -5.84 1.74 10.30
N ALA A 106 -4.64 2.18 9.95
CA ALA A 106 -4.09 3.46 10.39
C ALA A 106 -5.02 4.61 9.99
N GLY A 107 -5.23 5.53 10.94
CA GLY A 107 -6.06 6.71 10.73
C GLY A 107 -5.40 7.76 9.83
N ALA A 108 -6.19 8.77 9.46
CA ALA A 108 -5.74 9.85 8.58
C ALA A 108 -4.50 10.57 9.11
N GLU A 109 -4.40 10.80 10.42
CA GLU A 109 -3.27 11.49 11.07
C GLU A 109 -1.92 10.83 10.73
N VAL A 110 -1.79 9.52 10.96
CA VAL A 110 -0.58 8.74 10.64
C VAL A 110 -0.26 8.82 9.15
N CYS A 111 -1.29 8.78 8.30
CA CYS A 111 -1.12 8.79 6.86
C CYS A 111 -0.67 10.15 6.30
N ARG A 112 -0.91 11.26 7.03
CA ARG A 112 -0.48 12.60 6.60
C ARG A 112 1.04 12.74 6.55
N ASP A 113 1.75 11.99 7.39
CA ASP A 113 3.20 12.11 7.53
C ASP A 113 3.98 11.55 6.33
N PHE A 114 3.36 10.67 5.54
CA PHE A 114 4.06 9.98 4.44
C PHE A 114 3.33 10.01 3.09
N CYS A 115 2.01 10.22 3.04
CA CYS A 115 1.30 10.09 1.77
C CYS A 115 1.35 11.40 0.94
N PRO A 116 1.92 11.36 -0.28
CA PRO A 116 2.02 12.56 -1.13
C PRO A 116 0.66 13.06 -1.65
N ASN A 117 -0.37 12.19 -1.72
CA ASN A 117 -1.71 12.57 -2.18
C ASN A 117 -2.54 13.32 -1.12
N VAL A 118 -2.04 13.44 0.11
CA VAL A 118 -2.79 14.06 1.24
C VAL A 118 -3.22 15.48 0.94
N GLN A 119 -2.33 16.29 0.33
CA GLN A 119 -2.66 17.67 -0.01
C GLN A 119 -3.86 17.73 -0.98
N ALA A 120 -3.89 16.85 -1.97
CA ALA A 120 -5.00 16.78 -2.92
C ALA A 120 -6.31 16.35 -2.24
N PHE A 121 -6.27 15.45 -1.26
CA PHE A 121 -7.46 15.09 -0.47
C PHE A 121 -8.00 16.28 0.33
N THR A 122 -7.13 17.11 0.89
CA THR A 122 -7.52 18.27 1.71
C THR A 122 -7.98 19.48 0.89
N VAL A 123 -7.32 19.79 -0.23
CA VAL A 123 -7.64 20.99 -1.04
C VAL A 123 -8.98 20.82 -1.76
N ILE A 124 -9.24 19.63 -2.29
CA ILE A 124 -10.50 19.34 -2.99
C ILE A 124 -11.68 19.24 -2.01
N ALA A 125 -11.42 18.82 -0.75
CA ALA A 125 -12.44 18.79 0.31
C ALA A 125 -12.80 20.19 0.85
N ASN A 126 -11.90 21.19 0.76
CA ASN A 126 -12.10 22.53 1.31
C ASN A 126 -12.58 23.58 0.30
N ASN A 127 -12.72 23.23 -0.98
CA ASN A 127 -13.37 24.09 -1.99
C ASN A 127 -14.91 23.96 -1.94
N GLU A 128 -15.45 23.92 -0.73
CA GLU A 128 -16.88 23.94 -0.42
C GLU A 128 -17.45 25.36 -0.43
#